data_AF-M0MSX1-F1
#
_entry.id   AF-M0MSX1-F1
#
_cell.length_a   1.000
_cell.length_b   1.000
_cell.length_c   1.000
_cell.angle_alpha   90.00
_cell.angle_beta   90.00
_cell.angle_gamma   90.00
#
_symmetry.space_group_name_H-M   'P 1'
#
loop_
_entity.id
_entity.type
_entity.pdbx_description
1 polymer ?
#
loop_
_entity_poly.entity_id
_entity_poly.type
_entity_poly.pdbx_seq_one_letter_code
_entity_poly.pdbx_strand_id
1 'polypeptide(L)'
;MNSAKLQAISKYGAILSVVGTAIAISAFVVLGPNSLNSFIALILGFLAPLCGFFFIGMIFYDDPTYHVWGEEFMRGVAWHFGSLMGWALIITASNTLPATAFTVLGLPALTALGIVLVMVGIRQATGLDLKVQTESGQLLQLIMGTIAFGFLALYVVLTGIGGWWVFAAYLVSIPVGLAGRRRLKQRYPEAL
;
A
#
# COMPACT_ATOMS: atom_id res chain seq x y z
N MET A 1 -8.24 -2.11 -30.14
CA MET A 1 -7.13 -1.13 -29.97
C MET A 1 -5.81 -1.89 -30.12
N ASN A 2 -4.82 -1.37 -30.85
CA ASN A 2 -3.57 -2.10 -31.14
C ASN A 2 -2.61 -2.07 -29.91
N SER A 3 -1.88 -3.15 -29.65
CA SER A 3 -0.96 -3.31 -28.50
C SER A 3 0.08 -2.18 -28.41
N ALA A 4 0.66 -1.78 -29.55
CA ALA A 4 1.60 -0.67 -29.60
C ALA A 4 0.99 0.68 -29.13
N LYS A 5 -0.30 0.91 -29.39
CA LYS A 5 -1.00 2.13 -28.93
C LYS A 5 -1.26 2.07 -27.42
N LEU A 6 -1.64 0.92 -26.89
CA LEU A 6 -1.82 0.70 -25.45
C LEU A 6 -0.52 0.95 -24.68
N GLN A 7 0.60 0.42 -25.18
CA GLN A 7 1.91 0.60 -24.57
C GLN A 7 2.37 2.08 -24.60
N ALA A 8 2.06 2.81 -25.68
CA ALA A 8 2.35 4.24 -25.74
C ALA A 8 1.54 5.04 -24.72
N ILE A 9 0.25 4.72 -24.57
CA ILE A 9 -0.64 5.34 -23.59
C ILE A 9 -0.16 5.05 -22.16
N SER A 10 0.24 3.80 -21.87
CA SER A 10 0.72 3.43 -20.53
C SER A 10 2.01 4.14 -20.16
N LYS A 11 2.98 4.21 -21.09
CA LYS A 11 4.22 4.98 -20.91
C LYS A 11 3.96 6.46 -20.67
N TYR A 12 3.09 7.07 -21.46
CA TYR A 12 2.73 8.48 -21.28
C TYR A 12 2.02 8.72 -19.94
N GLY A 13 1.05 7.87 -19.59
CA GLY A 13 0.33 7.94 -18.33
C GLY A 13 1.26 7.77 -17.11
N ALA A 14 2.24 6.86 -17.19
CA ALA A 14 3.22 6.66 -16.13
C ALA A 14 4.10 7.91 -15.95
N ILE A 15 4.63 8.47 -17.05
CA ILE A 15 5.43 9.71 -16.99
C ILE A 15 4.60 10.83 -16.37
N LEU A 16 3.36 11.03 -16.83
CA LEU A 16 2.48 12.08 -16.31
C LEU A 16 2.18 11.89 -14.82
N SER A 17 1.98 10.66 -14.37
CA SER A 17 1.74 10.35 -12.96
C SER A 17 2.95 10.62 -12.07
N VAL A 18 4.17 10.28 -12.54
CA VAL A 18 5.42 10.56 -11.83
C VAL A 18 5.66 12.06 -11.74
N VAL A 19 5.51 12.77 -12.86
CA VAL A 19 5.64 14.24 -12.91
C VAL A 19 4.61 14.91 -12.02
N GLY A 20 3.34 14.49 -12.09
CA GLY A 20 2.27 15.02 -11.23
C GLY A 20 2.55 14.81 -9.74
N THR A 21 3.05 13.63 -9.37
CA THR A 21 3.46 13.32 -7.99
C THR A 21 4.63 14.20 -7.55
N ALA A 22 5.65 14.37 -8.40
CA ALA A 22 6.81 15.21 -8.11
C ALA A 22 6.44 16.70 -7.95
N ILE A 23 5.49 17.19 -8.76
CA ILE A 23 4.94 18.54 -8.63
C ILE A 23 4.18 18.68 -7.30
N ALA A 24 3.34 17.71 -6.94
CA ALA A 24 2.62 17.73 -5.66
C ALA A 24 3.58 17.76 -4.46
N ILE A 25 4.64 16.94 -4.49
CA ILE A 25 5.68 16.92 -3.45
C ILE A 25 6.42 18.26 -3.40
N SER A 26 6.85 18.80 -4.55
CA SER A 26 7.54 20.09 -4.62
C SER A 26 6.66 21.23 -4.10
N ALA A 27 5.38 21.24 -4.46
CA ALA A 27 4.42 22.22 -3.97
C ALA A 27 4.27 22.13 -2.44
N PHE A 28 4.16 20.92 -1.89
CA PHE A 28 4.13 20.71 -0.43
C PHE A 28 5.39 21.25 0.27
N VAL A 29 6.57 20.96 -0.27
CA VAL A 29 7.86 21.37 0.31
C VAL A 29 8.04 22.89 0.27
N VAL A 30 7.67 23.53 -0.84
CA VAL A 30 7.90 24.97 -1.05
C VAL A 30 6.84 25.82 -0.37
N LEU A 31 5.57 25.43 -0.47
CA LEU A 31 4.43 26.24 -0.02
C LEU A 31 3.92 25.84 1.38
N GLY A 32 4.45 24.75 1.94
CA GLY A 32 4.12 24.26 3.27
C GLY A 32 2.81 23.44 3.32
N PRO A 33 2.52 22.81 4.48
CA PRO A 33 1.45 21.82 4.63
C PRO A 33 0.04 22.34 4.38
N ASN A 34 -0.17 23.65 4.56
CA ASN A 34 -1.47 24.31 4.49
C ASN A 34 -1.80 24.85 3.08
N SER A 35 -0.84 24.81 2.16
CA SER A 35 -1.00 25.28 0.78
C SER A 35 -1.81 24.34 -0.12
N LEU A 36 -2.01 23.11 0.35
CA LEU A 36 -2.67 22.03 -0.37
C LEU A 36 -4.20 22.05 -0.21
N ASN A 37 -4.76 23.18 0.25
CA ASN A 37 -6.20 23.49 0.13
C ASN A 37 -6.63 23.81 -1.31
N SER A 38 -5.70 23.78 -2.27
CA SER A 38 -6.00 23.96 -3.68
C SER A 38 -6.51 22.65 -4.29
N PHE A 39 -7.55 22.73 -5.11
CA PHE A 39 -8.08 21.62 -5.92
C PHE A 39 -6.99 20.83 -6.68
N ILE A 40 -5.90 21.51 -7.07
CA ILE A 40 -4.72 20.93 -7.73
C ILE A 40 -3.97 19.94 -6.82
N ALA A 41 -3.85 20.26 -5.53
CA ALA A 41 -3.24 19.38 -4.54
C ALA A 41 -4.03 18.08 -4.35
N LEU A 42 -5.36 18.19 -4.35
CA LEU A 42 -6.25 17.04 -4.28
C LEU A 42 -6.08 16.16 -5.52
N ILE A 43 -6.13 16.75 -6.71
CA ILE A 43 -5.98 15.99 -7.97
C ILE A 43 -4.59 15.37 -8.06
N LEU A 44 -3.52 16.13 -7.85
CA LEU A 44 -2.17 15.58 -8.00
C LEU A 44 -1.78 14.66 -6.84
N GLY A 45 -2.23 14.91 -5.62
CA GLY A 45 -1.90 14.09 -4.46
C GLY A 45 -2.70 12.78 -4.36
N PHE A 46 -3.93 12.73 -4.88
CA PHE A 46 -4.72 11.50 -4.95
C PHE A 46 -4.57 10.80 -6.31
N LEU A 47 -4.81 11.53 -7.40
CA LEU A 47 -4.93 10.95 -8.72
C LEU A 47 -3.56 10.57 -9.29
N ALA A 48 -2.49 11.33 -8.99
CA ALA A 48 -1.18 11.01 -9.53
C ALA A 48 -0.61 9.69 -8.95
N PRO A 49 -0.64 9.42 -7.63
CA PRO A 49 -0.26 8.11 -7.11
C PRO A 49 -1.14 6.97 -7.64
N LEU A 50 -2.46 7.18 -7.71
CA LEU A 50 -3.40 6.18 -8.24
C LEU A 50 -3.11 5.84 -9.71
N CYS A 51 -2.92 6.86 -10.55
CA CYS A 51 -2.49 6.69 -11.94
C CYS A 51 -1.11 6.05 -12.03
N GLY A 52 -0.20 6.37 -11.10
CA GLY A 52 1.13 5.76 -11.01
C GLY A 52 1.05 4.27 -10.81
N PHE A 53 0.28 3.80 -9.82
CA PHE A 53 0.06 2.37 -9.60
C PHE A 53 -0.47 1.67 -10.85
N PHE A 54 -1.47 2.26 -11.51
CA PHE A 54 -2.08 1.68 -12.69
C PHE A 54 -1.12 1.66 -13.90
N PHE A 55 -0.57 2.80 -14.31
CA PHE A 55 0.21 2.90 -15.53
C PHE A 55 1.59 2.25 -15.41
N ILE A 56 2.27 2.39 -14.27
CA ILE A 56 3.53 1.68 -14.01
C ILE A 56 3.26 0.17 -13.96
N GLY A 57 2.17 -0.25 -13.32
CA GLY A 57 1.72 -1.64 -13.32
C GLY A 57 1.54 -2.19 -14.72
N MET A 58 0.83 -1.48 -15.61
CA MET A 58 0.67 -1.89 -17.00
C MET A 58 2.00 -2.00 -17.76
N ILE A 59 2.95 -1.08 -17.55
CA ILE A 59 4.26 -1.15 -18.22
C ILE A 59 5.01 -2.41 -17.82
N PHE A 60 5.00 -2.76 -16.54
CA PHE A 60 5.68 -3.95 -16.04
C PHE A 60 4.94 -5.25 -16.34
N TYR A 61 3.61 -5.20 -16.46
CA TYR A 61 2.80 -6.37 -16.75
C TYR A 61 3.11 -6.99 -18.12
N ASP A 62 3.45 -6.15 -19.10
CA ASP A 62 3.79 -6.55 -20.47
C ASP A 62 5.19 -7.17 -20.59
N ASP A 63 6.06 -7.01 -19.58
CA ASP A 63 7.41 -7.59 -19.56
C ASP A 63 7.43 -8.88 -18.71
N PRO A 64 7.78 -10.04 -19.29
CA PRO A 64 7.86 -11.30 -18.55
C PRO A 64 8.76 -11.22 -17.31
N THR A 65 9.81 -10.40 -17.36
CA THR A 65 10.78 -10.20 -16.28
C THR A 65 10.16 -9.46 -15.09
N TYR A 66 9.25 -8.53 -15.36
CA TYR A 66 8.64 -7.65 -14.36
C TYR A 66 7.15 -7.97 -14.12
N HIS A 67 6.66 -9.10 -14.62
CA HIS A 67 5.25 -9.45 -14.54
C HIS A 67 4.71 -9.43 -13.10
N VAL A 68 5.48 -9.93 -12.13
CA VAL A 68 5.14 -9.87 -10.69
C VAL A 68 5.02 -8.42 -10.19
N TRP A 69 5.94 -7.56 -10.61
CA TRP A 69 5.88 -6.13 -10.28
C TRP A 69 4.64 -5.50 -10.89
N GLY A 70 4.31 -5.83 -12.14
CA GLY A 70 3.11 -5.35 -12.82
C GLY A 70 1.83 -5.74 -12.10
N GLU A 71 1.67 -7.02 -11.76
CA GLU A 71 0.49 -7.50 -11.02
C GLU A 71 0.35 -6.82 -9.65
N GLU A 72 1.43 -6.67 -8.88
CA GLU A 72 1.35 -6.05 -7.56
C GLU A 72 1.15 -4.53 -7.62
N PHE A 73 1.72 -3.83 -8.60
CA PHE A 73 1.43 -2.41 -8.83
C PHE A 73 -0.04 -2.19 -9.21
N MET A 74 -0.62 -3.07 -10.02
CA MET A 74 -2.06 -3.02 -10.35
C MET A 74 -2.94 -3.27 -9.11
N ARG A 75 -2.56 -4.23 -8.24
CA ARG A 75 -3.19 -4.41 -6.92
C ARG A 75 -2.97 -3.19 -6.00
N GLY A 76 -1.88 -2.46 -6.22
CA GLY A 76 -1.56 -1.17 -5.59
C GLY A 76 -2.68 -0.15 -5.65
N VAL A 77 -3.52 -0.18 -6.70
CA VAL A 77 -4.72 0.67 -6.79
C VAL A 77 -5.71 0.36 -5.66
N ALA A 78 -5.98 -0.91 -5.40
CA ALA A 78 -6.84 -1.34 -4.30
C ALA A 78 -6.21 -1.03 -2.93
N TRP A 79 -4.89 -1.25 -2.81
CA TRP A 79 -4.15 -0.89 -1.59
C TRP A 79 -4.18 0.61 -1.32
N HIS A 80 -4.11 1.43 -2.35
CA HIS A 80 -4.21 2.88 -2.23
C HIS A 80 -5.58 3.30 -1.71
N PHE A 81 -6.66 2.71 -2.25
CA PHE A 81 -8.00 2.97 -1.74
C PHE A 81 -8.19 2.52 -0.28
N GLY A 82 -7.78 1.30 0.06
CA GLY A 82 -7.86 0.79 1.44
C GLY A 82 -7.04 1.63 2.42
N SER A 83 -5.86 2.07 2.00
CA SER A 83 -4.99 2.94 2.76
C SER A 83 -5.60 4.32 3.00
N LEU A 84 -6.25 4.92 1.98
CA LEU A 84 -6.97 6.18 2.13
C LEU A 84 -8.08 6.07 3.18
N MET A 85 -8.85 4.99 3.16
CA MET A 85 -9.90 4.75 4.15
C MET A 85 -9.32 4.59 5.57
N GLY A 86 -8.27 3.79 5.72
CA GLY A 86 -7.62 3.57 7.03
C GLY A 86 -7.06 4.86 7.63
N TRP A 87 -6.31 5.64 6.84
CA TRP A 87 -5.76 6.91 7.28
C TRP A 87 -6.83 7.98 7.49
N ALA A 88 -7.89 8.05 6.67
CA ALA A 88 -9.00 8.98 6.89
C ALA A 88 -9.62 8.78 8.29
N LEU A 89 -9.90 7.52 8.66
CA LEU A 89 -10.42 7.19 9.99
C LEU A 89 -9.46 7.60 11.12
N ILE A 90 -8.16 7.30 10.97
CA ILE A 90 -7.15 7.66 11.96
C ILE A 90 -7.05 9.18 12.11
N ILE A 91 -6.96 9.92 11.01
CA ILE A 91 -6.80 11.38 11.01
C ILE A 91 -8.03 12.05 11.63
N THR A 92 -9.24 11.59 11.29
CA THR A 92 -10.48 12.15 11.86
C THR A 92 -10.61 11.89 13.36
N ALA A 93 -10.13 10.75 13.85
CA ALA A 93 -10.21 10.40 15.27
C ALA A 93 -9.01 10.87 16.11
N SER A 94 -7.90 11.24 15.49
CA SER A 94 -6.65 11.54 16.18
C SER A 94 -6.55 13.01 16.57
N ASN A 95 -6.17 13.26 17.82
CA ASN A 95 -5.78 14.58 18.30
C ASN A 95 -4.27 14.85 18.17
N THR A 96 -3.50 13.83 17.74
CA THR A 96 -2.03 13.90 17.67
C THR A 96 -1.52 14.07 16.23
N LEU A 97 -2.32 13.66 15.24
CA LEU A 97 -1.95 13.73 13.83
C LEU A 97 -2.69 14.89 13.14
N PRO A 98 -1.98 15.99 12.79
CA PRO A 98 -2.63 17.12 12.13
C PRO A 98 -3.08 16.75 10.71
N ALA A 99 -4.29 17.15 10.33
CA ALA A 99 -4.84 16.96 8.99
C ALA A 99 -4.15 17.89 7.98
N THR A 100 -2.97 17.47 7.54
CA THR A 100 -2.21 18.09 6.44
C THR A 100 -2.38 17.27 5.17
N ALA A 101 -2.13 17.85 4.01
CA ALA A 101 -2.22 17.06 2.78
C ALA A 101 -1.14 15.97 2.66
N PHE A 102 0.00 16.08 3.34
CA PHE A 102 0.90 14.94 3.49
C PHE A 102 0.23 13.79 4.25
N THR A 103 -0.42 14.06 5.37
CA THR A 103 -1.12 13.01 6.13
C THR A 103 -2.33 12.45 5.38
N VAL A 104 -3.07 13.30 4.67
CA VAL A 104 -4.32 12.92 3.99
C VAL A 104 -4.08 12.20 2.66
N LEU A 105 -3.01 12.55 1.93
CA LEU A 105 -2.75 12.01 0.57
C LEU A 105 -1.41 11.27 0.49
N GLY A 106 -0.36 11.84 1.09
CA GLY A 106 0.99 11.28 1.07
C GLY A 106 1.14 9.99 1.86
N LEU A 107 0.70 9.95 3.13
CA LEU A 107 0.75 8.75 3.97
C LEU A 107 -0.02 7.58 3.35
N PRO A 108 -1.24 7.78 2.80
CA PRO A 108 -1.93 6.73 2.09
C PRO A 108 -1.18 6.15 0.90
N ALA A 109 -0.60 7.03 0.07
CA ALA A 109 0.21 6.62 -1.09
C ALA A 109 1.46 5.85 -0.66
N LEU A 110 2.19 6.33 0.35
CA LEU A 110 3.38 5.67 0.88
C LEU A 110 3.06 4.31 1.49
N THR A 111 1.95 4.21 2.23
CA THR A 111 1.52 2.95 2.84
C THR A 111 1.15 1.94 1.76
N ALA A 112 0.43 2.35 0.72
CA ALA A 112 0.10 1.48 -0.41
C ALA A 112 1.34 1.02 -1.17
N LEU A 113 2.30 1.92 -1.41
CA LEU A 113 3.57 1.59 -2.04
C LEU A 113 4.36 0.59 -1.19
N GLY A 114 4.42 0.81 0.13
CA GLY A 114 5.05 -0.12 1.06
C GLY A 114 4.41 -1.51 1.02
N ILE A 115 3.09 -1.59 0.99
CA ILE A 115 2.36 -2.88 0.86
C ILE A 115 2.72 -3.56 -0.47
N VAL A 116 2.72 -2.83 -1.59
CA VAL A 116 3.11 -3.37 -2.91
C VAL A 116 4.53 -3.94 -2.87
N LEU A 117 5.50 -3.20 -2.31
CA LEU A 117 6.88 -3.66 -2.21
C LEU A 117 7.02 -4.90 -1.32
N VAL A 118 6.30 -4.95 -0.20
CA VAL A 118 6.26 -6.14 0.66
C VAL A 118 5.66 -7.34 -0.08
N MET A 119 4.56 -7.16 -0.82
CA MET A 119 3.96 -8.24 -1.62
C MET A 119 4.92 -8.75 -2.68
N VAL A 120 5.56 -7.86 -3.44
CA VAL A 120 6.59 -8.23 -4.42
C VAL A 120 7.71 -9.02 -3.75
N GLY A 121 8.23 -8.54 -2.61
CA GLY A 121 9.28 -9.23 -1.86
C GLY A 121 8.87 -10.63 -1.39
N ILE A 122 7.64 -10.79 -0.89
CA ILE A 122 7.09 -12.09 -0.48
C ILE A 122 6.99 -13.02 -1.69
N ARG A 123 6.45 -12.55 -2.82
CA ARG A 123 6.30 -13.36 -4.03
C ARG A 123 7.65 -13.79 -4.58
N GLN A 124 8.64 -12.89 -4.61
CA GLN A 124 10.00 -13.25 -5.04
C GLN A 124 10.67 -14.25 -4.10
N ALA A 125 10.46 -14.13 -2.78
CA ALA A 125 11.06 -15.03 -1.80
C ALA A 125 10.39 -16.41 -1.71
N THR A 126 9.09 -16.49 -2.04
CA THR A 126 8.28 -17.73 -1.84
C THR A 126 7.87 -18.41 -3.14
N GLY A 127 7.94 -17.71 -4.29
CA GLY A 127 7.41 -18.19 -5.57
C GLY A 127 5.88 -18.32 -5.62
N LEU A 128 5.17 -17.84 -4.60
CA LEU A 128 3.71 -17.94 -4.52
C LEU A 128 3.04 -16.78 -5.27
N ASP A 129 1.94 -17.06 -5.95
CA ASP A 129 1.21 -16.05 -6.73
C ASP A 129 0.27 -15.15 -5.91
N LEU A 130 0.11 -15.44 -4.61
CA LEU A 130 -0.74 -14.71 -3.67
C LEU A 130 -2.12 -14.38 -4.27
N LYS A 131 -2.85 -15.40 -4.76
CA LYS A 131 -4.18 -15.26 -5.36
C LYS A 131 -5.26 -15.85 -4.44
N VAL A 132 -6.37 -15.12 -4.27
CA VAL A 132 -7.57 -15.62 -3.58
C VAL A 132 -8.05 -16.86 -4.34
N GLN A 133 -8.37 -17.96 -3.62
CA GLN A 133 -8.75 -19.29 -4.16
C GLN A 133 -7.62 -20.25 -4.57
N THR A 134 -6.37 -20.01 -4.14
CA THR A 134 -5.27 -20.99 -4.27
C THR A 134 -4.77 -21.42 -2.89
N GLU A 135 -3.90 -22.43 -2.82
CA GLU A 135 -3.17 -22.81 -1.60
C GLU A 135 -2.40 -21.60 -1.00
N SER A 136 -2.01 -20.64 -1.83
CA SER A 136 -1.39 -19.37 -1.43
C SER A 136 -2.38 -18.34 -0.83
N GLY A 137 -3.68 -18.59 -0.89
CA GLY A 137 -4.74 -17.72 -0.38
C GLY A 137 -4.71 -17.55 1.13
N GLN A 138 -4.27 -18.55 1.89
CA GLN A 138 -4.06 -18.44 3.34
C GLN A 138 -3.00 -17.38 3.68
N LEU A 139 -1.93 -17.29 2.88
CA LEU A 139 -0.88 -16.29 3.09
C LEU A 139 -1.40 -14.88 2.79
N LEU A 140 -2.20 -14.73 1.73
CA LEU A 140 -2.85 -13.46 1.42
C LEU A 140 -3.82 -13.02 2.54
N GLN A 141 -4.62 -13.93 3.09
CA GLN A 141 -5.50 -13.66 4.23
C GLN A 141 -4.71 -13.22 5.46
N LEU A 142 -3.58 -13.88 5.75
CA LEU A 142 -2.69 -13.48 6.84
C LEU A 142 -2.15 -12.06 6.63
N ILE A 143 -1.74 -11.72 5.41
CA ILE A 143 -1.22 -10.37 5.10
C ILE A 143 -2.35 -9.33 5.24
N MET A 144 -3.55 -9.62 4.71
CA MET A 144 -4.72 -8.77 4.88
C MET A 144 -5.05 -8.51 6.35
N GLY A 145 -5.09 -9.57 7.16
CA GLY A 145 -5.30 -9.48 8.61
C GLY A 145 -4.21 -8.66 9.28
N THR A 146 -2.94 -8.90 8.93
CA THR A 146 -1.80 -8.13 9.45
C THR A 146 -1.96 -6.64 9.16
N ILE A 147 -2.26 -6.27 7.91
CA ILE A 147 -2.47 -4.86 7.52
C ILE A 147 -3.63 -4.25 8.31
N ALA A 148 -4.78 -4.94 8.39
CA ALA A 148 -5.95 -4.45 9.13
C ALA A 148 -5.66 -4.26 10.63
N PHE A 149 -5.03 -5.24 11.28
CA PHE A 149 -4.61 -5.11 12.68
C PHE A 149 -3.53 -4.05 12.88
N GLY A 150 -2.66 -3.82 11.90
CA GLY A 150 -1.69 -2.73 11.92
C GLY A 150 -2.35 -1.35 11.93
N PHE A 151 -3.35 -1.14 11.07
CA PHE A 151 -4.16 0.08 11.11
C PHE A 151 -4.92 0.23 12.43
N LEU A 152 -5.46 -0.85 12.99
CA LEU A 152 -6.11 -0.83 14.31
C LEU A 152 -5.14 -0.47 15.43
N ALA A 153 -3.93 -1.04 15.43
CA ALA A 153 -2.90 -0.73 16.43
C ALA A 153 -2.46 0.74 16.32
N LEU A 154 -2.26 1.25 15.10
CA LEU A 154 -1.99 2.67 14.85
C LEU A 154 -3.13 3.56 15.33
N TYR A 155 -4.38 3.18 15.06
CA TYR A 155 -5.56 3.90 15.55
C TYR A 155 -5.55 4.00 17.07
N VAL A 156 -5.36 2.89 17.80
CA VAL A 156 -5.31 2.87 19.27
C VAL A 156 -4.22 3.80 19.82
N VAL A 157 -3.05 3.81 19.19
CA VAL A 157 -1.92 4.66 19.62
C VAL A 157 -2.19 6.14 19.32
N LEU A 158 -2.58 6.45 18.08
CA LEU A 158 -2.69 7.84 17.61
C LEU A 158 -3.93 8.56 18.14
N THR A 159 -4.96 7.83 18.59
CA THR A 159 -6.12 8.39 19.28
C THR A 159 -5.90 8.56 20.78
N GLY A 160 -4.79 8.06 21.33
CA GLY A 160 -4.47 8.12 22.75
C GLY A 160 -5.17 7.06 23.61
N ILE A 161 -5.85 6.08 23.00
CA ILE A 161 -6.46 4.94 23.72
C ILE A 161 -5.39 4.04 24.34
N GLY A 162 -4.23 3.90 23.68
CA GLY A 162 -3.10 3.11 24.16
C GLY A 162 -1.75 3.78 23.90
N GLY A 163 -0.71 3.26 24.53
CA GLY A 163 0.67 3.72 24.32
C GLY A 163 1.35 3.02 23.15
N TRP A 164 2.49 3.55 22.69
CA TRP A 164 3.33 2.97 21.62
C TRP A 164 3.74 1.51 21.85
N TRP A 165 3.72 1.04 23.10
CA TRP A 165 3.93 -0.36 23.44
C TRP A 165 2.91 -1.30 22.76
N VAL A 166 1.67 -0.85 22.50
CA VAL A 166 0.65 -1.63 21.78
C VAL A 166 1.12 -1.91 20.35
N PHE A 167 1.65 -0.88 19.69
CA PHE A 167 2.19 -1.02 18.34
C PHE A 167 3.44 -1.92 18.33
N ALA A 168 4.32 -1.79 19.33
CA ALA A 168 5.47 -2.69 19.48
C ALA A 168 5.04 -4.15 19.68
N ALA A 169 4.02 -4.39 20.53
CA ALA A 169 3.46 -5.71 20.75
C ALA A 169 2.85 -6.29 19.46
N TYR A 170 2.14 -5.46 18.69
CA TYR A 170 1.66 -5.84 17.36
C TYR A 170 2.82 -6.26 16.44
N LEU A 171 3.89 -5.46 16.34
CA LEU A 171 5.04 -5.81 15.50
C LEU A 171 5.71 -7.12 15.92
N VAL A 172 5.79 -7.40 17.21
CA VAL A 172 6.32 -8.68 17.75
C VAL A 172 5.36 -9.84 17.49
N SER A 173 4.05 -9.59 17.48
CA SER A 173 3.05 -10.65 17.26
C SER A 173 3.15 -11.26 15.85
N ILE A 174 3.60 -10.51 14.85
CA ILE A 174 3.74 -10.98 13.46
C ILE A 174 4.77 -12.13 13.35
N PRO A 175 6.06 -11.95 13.71
CA PRO A 175 7.04 -13.04 13.65
C PRO A 175 6.70 -14.18 14.60
N VAL A 176 6.10 -13.89 15.78
CA VAL A 176 5.66 -14.93 16.72
C VAL A 176 4.56 -15.79 16.11
N GLY A 177 3.54 -15.18 15.48
CA GLY A 177 2.47 -15.88 14.78
C GLY A 177 2.99 -16.71 13.61
N LEU A 178 3.91 -16.15 12.82
CA LEU A 178 4.57 -16.87 11.72
C LEU A 178 5.39 -18.07 12.20
N ALA A 179 6.17 -17.90 13.27
CA ALA A 179 6.95 -18.98 13.88
C ALA A 179 6.05 -20.07 14.47
N GLY A 180 4.97 -19.67 15.15
CA GLY A 180 3.95 -20.58 15.68
C GLY A 180 3.30 -21.41 14.58
N ARG A 181 2.88 -20.78 13.47
CA ARG A 181 2.32 -21.49 12.31
C ARG A 181 3.31 -22.49 11.72
N ARG A 182 4.59 -22.12 11.55
CA ARG A 182 5.63 -23.03 11.06
C ARG A 182 5.78 -24.26 11.95
N ARG A 183 5.81 -24.07 13.27
CA ARG A 183 5.88 -25.18 14.25
C ARG A 183 4.63 -26.06 14.22
N LEU A 184 3.45 -25.48 14.08
CA LEU A 184 2.19 -26.23 13.98
C LEU A 184 2.15 -27.07 12.70
N LYS A 185 2.55 -26.50 11.55
CA LYS A 185 2.61 -27.25 10.28
C LYS A 185 3.59 -28.43 10.36
N GLN A 186 4.71 -28.29 11.07
CA GLN A 186 5.66 -29.38 11.31
C GLN A 186 5.07 -30.49 12.21
N ARG A 187 4.21 -30.12 13.16
CA ARG A 187 3.66 -31.04 14.16
C ARG A 187 2.37 -31.73 13.72
N TYR A 188 1.57 -31.07 12.89
CA TYR A 188 0.27 -31.53 12.40
C TYR A 188 0.11 -31.22 10.90
N PRO A 189 0.75 -32.00 10.02
CA PRO A 189 0.70 -31.76 8.57
C PRO A 189 -0.70 -31.96 7.98
N GLU A 190 -1.56 -32.75 8.62
CA GLU A 190 -2.93 -33.07 8.17
C GLU A 190 -3.98 -32.02 8.58
N ALA A 191 -3.62 -31.04 9.42
CA ALA A 191 -4.58 -30.11 10.05
C ALA A 191 -4.63 -28.72 9.40
N LEU A 192 -3.84 -28.46 8.35
CA LEU A 192 -3.64 -27.14 7.72
C LEU A 192 -3.59 -27.24 6.19
#